data_AF-A0A7C9RCI5-F1
#
_entry.id   AF-A0A7C9RCI5-F1
#
_cell.length_a   1.000
_cell.length_b   1.000
_cell.length_c   1.000
_cell.angle_alpha   90.00
_cell.angle_beta   90.00
_cell.angle_gamma   90.00
#
_symmetry.space_group_name_H-M   'P 1'
#
loop_
_entity.id
_entity.type
_entity.pdbx_description
1 polymer ?
#
loop_
_entity_poly.entity_id
_entity_poly.type
_entity_poly.pdbx_seq_one_letter_code
_entity_poly.pdbx_strand_id
1 'polypeptide(L)'
;MIRIVNRLAALLAFALLVPLSAQAQEPRFDITVTADATKANGSPWDGVPRLGNSKLNLNAAPDIAVCLVRANAKPECLWKPQGRRLLSQCQNAWTCKFDNVALAPLPIGLVFIDIDARNHDIIDVAVLTDRTDAKANDEIADSLRTAMSVLTPHRSEDTKERLVRSAKLLPLADCADGKPCRLTQSQFALTRR
;
A
#
# COMPACT_ATOMS: atom_id res chain seq x y z
N MET A 1 -26.34 -13.59 -60.04
CA MET A 1 -25.25 -14.00 -59.12
C MET A 1 -24.55 -12.84 -58.42
N ILE A 2 -24.71 -11.57 -58.85
CA ILE A 2 -23.96 -10.42 -58.30
C ILE A 2 -24.47 -9.93 -56.92
N ARG A 3 -25.75 -10.15 -56.57
CA ARG A 3 -26.34 -9.68 -55.29
C ARG A 3 -25.93 -10.48 -54.04
N ILE A 4 -25.48 -11.72 -54.20
CA ILE A 4 -25.14 -12.60 -53.06
C ILE A 4 -23.71 -12.32 -52.57
N VAL A 5 -22.80 -11.95 -53.47
CA VAL A 5 -21.40 -11.66 -53.16
C VAL A 5 -21.26 -10.37 -52.31
N ASN A 6 -22.11 -9.36 -52.54
CA ASN A 6 -22.10 -8.12 -51.75
C ASN A 6 -22.53 -8.30 -50.29
N ARG A 7 -23.33 -9.33 -49.96
CA ARG A 7 -23.77 -9.57 -48.58
C ARG A 7 -22.71 -10.28 -47.74
N LEU A 8 -21.87 -11.11 -48.38
CA LEU A 8 -20.73 -11.78 -47.73
C LEU A 8 -19.60 -10.80 -47.41
N ALA A 9 -19.34 -9.83 -48.29
CA ALA A 9 -18.33 -8.79 -48.05
C ALA A 9 -18.71 -7.84 -46.89
N ALA A 10 -20.01 -7.51 -46.76
CA ALA A 10 -20.50 -6.65 -45.68
C ALA A 10 -20.44 -7.32 -44.30
N LEU A 11 -20.59 -8.65 -44.22
CA LEU A 11 -20.47 -9.40 -42.98
C LEU A 11 -19.00 -9.58 -42.54
N LEU A 12 -18.05 -9.71 -43.47
CA LEU A 12 -16.63 -9.73 -43.14
C LEU A 12 -16.11 -8.37 -42.66
N ALA A 13 -16.62 -7.26 -43.22
CA ALA A 13 -16.21 -5.91 -42.80
C ALA A 13 -16.70 -5.56 -41.38
N PHE A 14 -17.84 -6.12 -40.93
CA PHE A 14 -18.36 -5.89 -39.57
C PHE A 14 -17.64 -6.72 -38.49
N ALA A 15 -17.06 -7.86 -38.85
CA ALA A 15 -16.26 -8.68 -37.92
C ALA A 15 -14.89 -8.08 -37.61
N LEU A 16 -14.37 -7.21 -38.49
CA LEU A 16 -13.08 -6.52 -38.33
C LEU A 16 -13.18 -5.19 -37.57
N LEU A 17 -14.39 -4.76 -37.20
CA LEU A 17 -14.65 -3.51 -36.45
C LEU A 17 -14.96 -3.75 -34.97
N VAL A 18 -14.80 -4.97 -34.46
CA VAL A 18 -14.85 -5.19 -33.01
C VAL A 18 -13.58 -4.59 -32.42
N PRO A 19 -13.66 -3.54 -31.58
CA PRO A 19 -12.49 -3.05 -30.89
C PRO A 19 -12.02 -4.14 -29.94
N LEU A 20 -10.95 -4.84 -30.29
CA LEU A 20 -10.13 -5.64 -29.37
C LEU A 20 -9.37 -4.69 -28.45
N SER A 21 -10.11 -3.92 -27.67
CA SER A 21 -9.63 -3.15 -26.54
C SER A 21 -10.42 -3.60 -25.32
N ALA A 22 -10.47 -4.91 -25.09
CA ALA A 22 -10.67 -5.39 -23.73
C ALA A 22 -9.43 -5.00 -22.94
N GLN A 23 -9.39 -3.75 -22.46
CA GLN A 23 -8.48 -3.38 -21.38
C GLN A 23 -8.83 -4.31 -20.22
N ALA A 24 -8.06 -5.37 -20.04
CA ALA A 24 -8.17 -6.23 -18.88
C ALA A 24 -8.07 -5.32 -17.66
N GLN A 25 -9.18 -5.17 -16.93
CA GLN A 25 -9.27 -4.27 -15.81
C GLN A 25 -8.19 -4.70 -14.81
N GLU A 26 -7.31 -3.78 -14.42
CA GLU A 26 -6.22 -4.10 -13.50
C GLU A 26 -6.77 -4.77 -12.24
N PRO A 27 -6.16 -5.87 -11.77
CA PRO A 27 -6.66 -6.57 -10.59
C PRO A 27 -6.67 -5.62 -9.39
N ARG A 28 -7.82 -5.54 -8.74
CA ARG A 28 -8.04 -4.74 -7.54
C ARG A 28 -7.99 -5.64 -6.31
N PHE A 29 -7.53 -5.08 -5.20
CA PHE A 29 -7.37 -5.81 -3.95
C PHE A 29 -7.98 -5.05 -2.78
N ASP A 30 -8.53 -5.79 -1.84
CA ASP A 30 -8.74 -5.31 -0.50
C ASP A 30 -7.47 -5.56 0.31
N ILE A 31 -6.95 -4.51 0.95
CA ILE A 31 -5.80 -4.59 1.84
C ILE A 31 -6.31 -4.54 3.28
N THR A 32 -6.08 -5.59 4.05
CA THR A 32 -6.35 -5.59 5.49
C THR A 32 -5.02 -5.54 6.23
N VAL A 33 -4.78 -4.49 7.01
CA VAL A 33 -3.57 -4.30 7.80
C VAL A 33 -3.91 -4.49 9.26
N THR A 34 -3.07 -5.19 10.00
CA THR A 34 -3.15 -5.29 11.46
C THR A 34 -1.81 -4.91 12.08
N ALA A 35 -1.80 -3.86 12.88
CA ALA A 35 -0.63 -3.44 13.65
C ALA A 35 -0.53 -4.22 14.96
N ASP A 36 0.70 -4.43 15.44
CA ASP A 36 0.96 -4.96 16.78
C ASP A 36 0.53 -3.97 17.86
N ALA A 37 0.30 -4.47 19.08
CA ALA A 37 -0.09 -3.64 20.22
C ALA A 37 0.93 -2.53 20.58
N THR A 38 2.20 -2.70 20.23
CA THR A 38 3.28 -1.77 20.55
C THR A 38 4.25 -1.59 19.39
N LYS A 39 4.99 -0.49 19.40
CA LYS A 39 6.13 -0.27 18.50
C LYS A 39 7.24 -1.29 18.77
N ALA A 40 8.19 -1.44 17.84
CA ALA A 40 9.32 -2.38 17.97
C ALA A 40 10.20 -2.12 19.20
N ASN A 41 10.22 -0.88 19.71
CA ASN A 41 10.93 -0.49 20.93
C ASN A 41 10.08 -0.68 22.21
N GLY A 42 8.88 -1.25 22.10
CA GLY A 42 7.95 -1.47 23.22
C GLY A 42 7.13 -0.26 23.63
N SER A 43 7.29 0.91 23.00
CA SER A 43 6.46 2.08 23.29
C SER A 43 5.07 1.96 22.64
N PRO A 44 4.03 2.62 23.16
CA PRO A 44 2.72 2.65 22.51
C PRO A 44 2.78 3.39 21.16
N TRP A 45 1.77 3.13 20.31
CA TRP A 45 1.49 3.88 19.08
C TRP A 45 1.12 5.32 19.41
N ASP A 46 -0.05 5.46 20.03
CA ASP A 46 -0.59 6.71 20.51
C ASP A 46 -0.45 6.86 22.03
N GLY A 47 -0.26 8.11 22.48
CA GLY A 47 -0.25 8.49 23.90
C GLY A 47 1.11 8.96 24.43
N VAL A 48 1.11 9.53 25.64
CA VAL A 48 2.29 10.14 26.26
C VAL A 48 3.03 9.10 27.12
N PRO A 49 4.35 8.89 26.95
CA PRO A 49 5.16 8.12 27.89
C PRO A 49 5.08 8.75 29.29
N ARG A 50 4.84 7.93 30.33
CA ARG A 50 4.53 8.38 31.70
C ARG A 50 5.54 9.38 32.29
N LEU A 51 5.01 10.50 32.79
CA LEU A 51 5.47 11.20 34.00
C LEU A 51 4.26 11.32 34.95
N GLY A 52 4.12 10.40 35.90
CA GLY A 52 3.12 10.50 36.98
C GLY A 52 1.79 9.75 36.77
N ASN A 53 1.03 9.63 37.87
CA ASN A 53 -0.19 8.81 38.07
C ASN A 53 -1.45 9.30 37.32
N SER A 54 -1.37 9.57 36.02
CA SER A 54 -2.54 9.89 35.19
C SER A 54 -3.00 8.68 34.35
N LYS A 55 -4.32 8.45 34.31
CA LYS A 55 -5.03 7.38 33.59
C LYS A 55 -5.07 7.63 32.07
N LEU A 56 -3.92 7.83 31.41
CA LEU A 56 -3.85 7.93 29.94
C LEU A 56 -3.72 6.52 29.34
N ASN A 57 -4.49 6.25 28.28
CA ASN A 57 -4.57 4.96 27.60
C ASN A 57 -3.18 4.50 27.11
N LEU A 58 -2.56 3.59 27.86
CA LEU A 58 -1.23 3.03 27.56
C LEU A 58 -1.22 2.12 26.32
N ASN A 59 -2.38 1.82 25.75
CA ASN A 59 -2.57 0.91 24.61
C ASN A 59 -3.55 1.53 23.59
N ALA A 60 -3.39 2.81 23.26
CA ALA A 60 -4.18 3.40 22.18
C ALA A 60 -3.71 2.79 20.85
N ALA A 61 -4.71 2.35 20.06
CA ALA A 61 -4.48 1.74 18.77
C ALA A 61 -4.16 2.82 17.72
N PRO A 62 -3.31 2.52 16.73
CA PRO A 62 -2.86 3.50 15.75
C PRO A 62 -3.98 3.98 14.83
N ASP A 63 -3.72 5.11 14.17
CA ASP A 63 -4.47 5.65 13.05
C ASP A 63 -3.83 5.18 11.73
N ILE A 64 -4.06 3.91 11.38
CA ILE A 64 -3.37 3.24 10.25
C ILE A 64 -3.70 3.87 8.90
N ALA A 65 -2.69 4.16 8.08
CA ALA A 65 -2.84 4.35 6.63
C ALA A 65 -1.80 3.56 5.84
N VAL A 66 -2.11 3.34 4.56
CA VAL A 66 -1.23 2.64 3.62
C VAL A 66 -0.87 3.60 2.51
N CYS A 67 0.43 3.78 2.27
CA CYS A 67 0.95 4.54 1.15
C CYS A 67 1.55 3.59 0.11
N LEU A 68 1.04 3.70 -1.12
CA LEU A 68 1.52 3.00 -2.29
C LEU A 68 2.66 3.80 -2.91
N VAL A 69 3.79 3.15 -3.13
CA VAL A 69 5.01 3.77 -3.67
C VAL A 69 5.34 3.08 -4.99
N ARG A 70 5.35 3.86 -6.06
CA ARG A 70 5.74 3.41 -7.40
C ARG A 70 7.07 4.03 -7.78
N ALA A 71 7.80 3.38 -8.68
CA ALA A 71 9.06 3.89 -9.18
C ALA A 71 8.90 5.34 -9.68
N ASN A 72 9.72 6.25 -9.14
CA ASN A 72 9.79 7.66 -9.55
C ASN A 72 8.46 8.44 -9.44
N ALA A 73 7.51 7.98 -8.63
CA ALA A 73 6.22 8.63 -8.41
C ALA A 73 6.10 9.16 -6.98
N LYS A 74 5.20 10.13 -6.79
CA LYS A 74 4.80 10.54 -5.43
C LYS A 74 4.04 9.40 -4.75
N PRO A 75 4.19 9.22 -3.42
CA PRO A 75 3.40 8.22 -2.69
C PRO A 75 1.91 8.55 -2.77
N GLU A 76 1.10 7.53 -3.05
CA GLU A 76 -0.36 7.62 -3.03
C GLU A 76 -0.86 6.97 -1.73
N CYS A 77 -1.40 7.77 -0.82
CA CYS A 77 -1.82 7.29 0.49
C CYS A 77 -3.33 7.13 0.61
N LEU A 78 -3.74 5.98 1.13
CA LEU A 78 -5.12 5.60 1.41
C LEU A 78 -5.57 6.20 2.75
N TRP A 79 -5.71 7.52 2.79
CA TRP A 79 -6.23 8.27 3.93
C TRP A 79 -7.42 9.13 3.50
N LYS A 80 -8.06 9.78 4.47
CA LYS A 80 -9.16 10.73 4.24
C LYS A 80 -8.68 12.16 4.53
N PRO A 81 -8.50 13.01 3.50
CA PRO A 81 -8.23 14.42 3.72
C PRO A 81 -9.45 15.09 4.36
N GLN A 82 -9.25 15.81 5.46
CA GLN A 82 -10.27 16.64 6.10
C GLN A 82 -9.71 18.05 6.32
N GLY A 83 -9.93 18.93 5.34
CA GLY A 83 -9.33 20.26 5.32
C GLY A 83 -7.80 20.17 5.25
N ARG A 84 -7.10 20.66 6.28
CA ARG A 84 -5.63 20.57 6.39
C ARG A 84 -5.15 19.30 7.12
N ARG A 85 -6.06 18.49 7.65
CA ARG A 85 -5.72 17.27 8.39
C ARG A 85 -5.81 16.06 7.47
N LEU A 86 -4.96 15.07 7.72
CA LEU A 86 -5.07 13.73 7.18
C LEU A 86 -5.64 12.86 8.29
N LEU A 87 -6.64 12.04 7.98
CA LEU A 87 -7.24 11.10 8.92
C LEU A 87 -7.15 9.68 8.37
N SER A 88 -6.97 8.72 9.26
CA SER A 88 -7.12 7.31 8.89
C SER A 88 -8.58 7.00 8.54
N GLN A 89 -8.78 6.04 7.64
CA GLN A 89 -10.10 5.46 7.42
C GLN A 89 -10.60 4.67 8.65
N CYS A 90 -9.69 4.11 9.45
CA CYS A 90 -9.98 3.34 10.66
C CYS A 90 -9.31 4.02 11.85
N GLN A 91 -9.99 5.00 12.43
CA GLN A 91 -9.45 5.76 13.55
C GLN A 91 -9.34 4.89 14.80
N ASN A 92 -8.21 4.97 15.50
CA ASN A 92 -7.90 4.24 16.73
C ASN A 92 -8.19 2.73 16.61
N ALA A 93 -7.62 2.06 15.59
CA ALA A 93 -7.93 0.66 15.30
C ALA A 93 -6.68 -0.17 15.00
N TRP A 94 -6.57 -1.32 15.68
CA TRP A 94 -5.49 -2.28 15.44
C TRP A 94 -5.53 -2.89 14.04
N THR A 95 -6.74 -3.02 13.49
CA THR A 95 -6.97 -3.59 12.16
C THR A 95 -7.72 -2.58 11.30
N CYS A 96 -7.22 -2.33 10.09
CA CYS A 96 -7.87 -1.46 9.11
C CYS A 96 -7.95 -2.11 7.74
N LYS A 97 -9.09 -1.90 7.06
CA LYS A 97 -9.35 -2.41 5.72
C LYS A 97 -9.43 -1.25 4.72
N PHE A 98 -8.69 -1.38 3.62
CA PHE A 98 -8.70 -0.48 2.48
C PHE A 98 -9.22 -1.23 1.27
N ASP A 99 -10.34 -0.74 0.73
CA ASP A 99 -11.08 -1.43 -0.30
C ASP A 99 -10.64 -0.99 -1.71
N ASN A 100 -10.70 -1.92 -2.68
CA ASN A 100 -10.58 -1.62 -4.11
C ASN A 100 -9.26 -0.91 -4.54
N VAL A 101 -8.14 -1.37 -4.01
CA VAL A 101 -6.81 -0.81 -4.23
C VAL A 101 -6.17 -1.40 -5.49
N ALA A 102 -5.64 -0.56 -6.38
CA ALA A 102 -4.81 -1.00 -7.50
C ALA A 102 -3.35 -1.17 -7.07
N LEU A 103 -2.83 -2.39 -7.18
CA LEU A 103 -1.44 -2.69 -6.83
C LEU A 103 -0.50 -2.78 -8.06
N ALA A 104 -1.05 -2.89 -9.27
CA ALA A 104 -0.27 -2.88 -10.50
C ALA A 104 0.15 -1.44 -10.89
N PRO A 105 1.30 -1.25 -11.57
CA PRO A 105 2.33 -2.25 -11.87
C PRO A 105 3.15 -2.69 -10.64
N LEU A 106 3.73 -3.89 -10.72
CA LEU A 106 4.73 -4.41 -9.78
C LEU A 106 6.16 -4.18 -10.33
N PRO A 107 7.19 -4.09 -9.48
CA PRO A 107 7.11 -4.08 -8.02
C PRO A 107 6.52 -2.76 -7.49
N ILE A 108 5.86 -2.85 -6.34
CA ILE A 108 5.25 -1.70 -5.65
C ILE A 108 5.68 -1.70 -4.19
N GLY A 109 6.09 -0.54 -3.69
CA GLY A 109 6.37 -0.34 -2.27
C GLY A 109 5.08 -0.07 -1.49
N LEU A 110 5.00 -0.61 -0.28
CA LEU A 110 3.97 -0.32 0.70
C LEU A 110 4.64 0.30 1.93
N VAL A 111 4.17 1.47 2.33
CA VAL A 111 4.55 2.09 3.61
C VAL A 111 3.30 2.14 4.49
N PHE A 112 3.33 1.42 5.60
CA PHE A 112 2.28 1.44 6.62
C PHE A 112 2.63 2.53 7.62
N ILE A 113 1.71 3.45 7.88
CA ILE A 113 1.93 4.60 8.77
C ILE A 113 0.86 4.69 9.83
N ASP A 114 1.25 5.23 10.98
CA ASP A 114 0.38 5.72 12.04
C ASP A 114 0.25 7.25 11.89
N ILE A 115 -0.97 7.73 11.67
CA ILE A 115 -1.22 9.14 11.38
C ILE A 115 -1.29 9.94 12.68
N ASP A 116 -0.18 10.58 13.01
CA ASP A 116 -0.13 11.57 14.07
C ASP A 116 -0.46 13.00 13.61
N ALA A 117 -0.92 13.84 14.55
CA ALA A 117 -1.21 15.25 14.30
C ALA A 117 0.01 16.10 13.93
N ARG A 118 1.23 15.67 14.30
CA ARG A 118 2.48 16.41 14.03
C ARG A 118 3.43 15.61 13.14
N ASN A 119 3.70 14.37 13.51
CA ASN A 119 4.81 13.58 12.98
C ASN A 119 4.36 12.13 12.83
N HIS A 120 3.98 11.72 11.63
CA HIS A 120 3.52 10.34 11.40
C HIS A 120 4.60 9.32 11.71
N ASP A 121 4.24 8.21 12.33
CA ASP A 121 5.16 7.12 12.59
C ASP A 121 5.06 6.05 11.50
N ILE A 122 6.21 5.47 11.14
CA ILE A 122 6.23 4.31 10.23
C ILE A 122 5.94 3.07 11.06
N ILE A 123 4.91 2.33 10.66
CA ILE A 123 4.59 1.03 11.22
C ILE A 123 5.52 -0.04 10.63
N ASP A 124 5.55 -0.14 9.30
CA ASP A 124 6.37 -1.10 8.57
C ASP A 124 6.51 -0.67 7.10
N VAL A 125 7.45 -1.31 6.41
CA VAL A 125 7.67 -1.14 4.96
C VAL A 125 7.77 -2.52 4.30
N ALA A 126 7.14 -2.68 3.14
CA ALA A 126 7.23 -3.89 2.34
C ALA A 126 7.34 -3.57 0.85
N VAL A 127 7.87 -4.50 0.07
CA VAL A 127 7.85 -4.43 -1.39
C VAL A 127 7.07 -5.63 -1.90
N LEU A 128 5.98 -5.38 -2.62
CA LEU A 128 5.28 -6.42 -3.36
C LEU A 128 5.92 -6.58 -4.73
N THR A 129 6.25 -7.81 -5.12
CA THR A 129 6.92 -8.12 -6.38
C THR A 129 6.27 -9.31 -7.10
N ASP A 130 6.55 -9.48 -8.39
CA ASP A 130 6.25 -10.70 -9.14
C ASP A 130 7.40 -11.72 -9.16
N ARG A 131 8.48 -11.44 -8.40
CA ARG A 131 9.71 -12.24 -8.19
C ARG A 131 10.79 -12.10 -9.26
N THR A 132 10.55 -11.41 -10.38
CA THR A 132 11.37 -11.65 -11.57
C THR A 132 12.41 -10.59 -11.90
N ASP A 133 12.31 -9.37 -11.37
CA ASP A 133 13.20 -8.26 -11.72
C ASP A 133 13.91 -7.63 -10.51
N ALA A 134 15.17 -8.02 -10.28
CA ALA A 134 16.00 -7.47 -9.21
C ALA A 134 16.29 -5.98 -9.40
N LYS A 135 16.45 -5.51 -10.65
CA LYS A 135 16.74 -4.10 -10.92
C LYS A 135 15.51 -3.23 -10.61
N ALA A 136 14.31 -3.68 -10.98
CA ALA A 136 13.09 -2.98 -10.63
C ALA A 136 12.86 -2.95 -9.10
N ASN A 137 13.25 -4.01 -8.39
CA ASN A 137 13.22 -4.03 -6.92
C ASN A 137 14.22 -3.03 -6.31
N ASP A 138 15.38 -2.80 -6.92
CA ASP A 138 16.32 -1.76 -6.44
C ASP A 138 15.78 -0.35 -6.71
N GLU A 139 15.15 -0.12 -7.86
CA GLU A 139 14.53 1.17 -8.20
C GLU A 139 13.37 1.55 -7.24
N ILE A 140 12.64 0.55 -6.74
CA ILE A 140 11.58 0.79 -5.75
C ILE A 140 12.15 1.16 -4.37
N ALA A 141 13.35 0.69 -4.02
CA ALA A 141 14.00 0.99 -2.75
C ALA A 141 14.36 2.48 -2.64
N ASP A 142 14.87 3.07 -3.72
CA ASP A 142 15.15 4.52 -3.78
C ASP A 142 13.86 5.35 -3.74
N SER A 143 12.81 4.85 -4.41
CA SER A 143 11.49 5.48 -4.36
C SER A 143 10.87 5.41 -2.96
N LEU A 144 11.06 4.31 -2.23
CA LEU A 144 10.66 4.15 -0.82
C LEU A 144 11.39 5.14 0.09
N ARG A 145 12.70 5.33 -0.09
CA ARG A 145 13.47 6.32 0.68
C ARG A 145 12.91 7.73 0.45
N THR A 146 12.65 8.07 -0.81
CA THR A 146 12.07 9.37 -1.20
C THR A 146 10.68 9.56 -0.60
N ALA A 147 9.81 8.53 -0.69
CA ALA A 147 8.49 8.55 -0.10
C ALA A 147 8.55 8.76 1.42
N MET A 148 9.42 8.06 2.13
CA MET A 148 9.58 8.22 3.58
C MET A 148 10.10 9.60 3.98
N SER A 149 10.92 10.24 3.16
CA SER A 149 11.33 11.64 3.39
C SER A 149 10.20 12.64 3.22
N VAL A 150 9.21 12.35 2.38
CA VAL A 150 7.97 13.13 2.27
C VAL A 150 7.02 12.83 3.43
N LEU A 151 6.83 11.56 3.77
CA LEU A 151 5.84 11.12 4.76
C LEU A 151 6.28 11.37 6.21
N THR A 152 7.58 11.24 6.48
CA THR A 152 8.16 11.32 7.83
C THR A 152 9.43 12.20 7.86
N PRO A 153 9.31 13.50 7.53
CA PRO A 153 10.47 14.39 7.39
C PRO A 153 11.28 14.55 8.68
N HIS A 154 10.68 14.31 9.85
CA HIS A 154 11.34 14.40 11.15
C HIS A 154 12.25 13.20 11.48
N ARG A 155 12.16 12.09 10.74
CA ARG A 155 13.02 10.91 10.93
C ARG A 155 14.37 11.15 10.28
N SER A 156 15.45 10.63 10.90
CA SER A 156 16.79 10.69 10.31
C SER A 156 16.89 9.85 9.05
N GLU A 157 17.78 10.24 8.13
CA GLU A 157 18.05 9.48 6.90
C GLU A 157 18.52 8.04 7.22
N ASP A 158 19.37 7.85 8.22
CA ASP A 158 19.82 6.52 8.66
C ASP A 158 18.65 5.61 9.10
N THR A 159 17.64 6.18 9.75
CA THR A 159 16.45 5.43 10.15
C THR A 159 15.65 5.00 8.92
N LYS A 160 15.46 5.92 7.97
CA LYS A 160 14.75 5.64 6.71
C LYS A 160 15.51 4.58 5.90
N GLU A 161 16.82 4.70 5.78
CA GLU A 161 17.66 3.73 5.09
C GLU A 161 17.59 2.34 5.73
N ARG A 162 17.66 2.26 7.06
CA ARG A 162 17.49 0.99 7.78
C ARG A 162 16.12 0.37 7.51
N LEU A 163 15.06 1.17 7.47
CA LEU A 163 13.70 0.69 7.17
C LEU A 163 13.60 0.17 5.73
N VAL A 164 14.17 0.87 4.73
CA VAL A 164 14.23 0.36 3.34
C VAL A 164 15.00 -0.96 3.28
N ARG A 165 16.20 -1.02 3.87
CA ARG A 165 17.05 -2.23 3.85
C ARG A 165 16.39 -3.42 4.54
N SER A 166 15.53 -3.17 5.53
CA SER A 166 14.81 -4.20 6.27
C SER A 166 13.43 -4.51 5.67
N ALA A 167 13.01 -3.79 4.62
CA ALA A 167 11.71 -3.99 3.99
C ALA A 167 11.65 -5.40 3.40
N LYS A 168 10.58 -6.13 3.72
CA LYS A 168 10.40 -7.49 3.19
C LYS A 168 10.04 -7.43 1.72
N LEU A 169 10.80 -8.12 0.89
CA LEU A 169 10.46 -8.38 -0.50
C LEU A 169 9.50 -9.58 -0.56
N LEU A 170 8.23 -9.29 -0.83
CA LEU A 170 7.13 -10.24 -0.72
C LEU A 170 6.50 -10.47 -2.10
N PRO A 171 6.45 -11.71 -2.58
CA PRO A 171 5.73 -12.03 -3.80
C PRO A 171 4.23 -11.76 -3.62
N LEU A 172 3.60 -11.07 -4.56
CA LEU A 172 2.16 -10.74 -4.48
C LEU A 172 1.31 -11.99 -4.22
N ALA A 173 1.63 -13.10 -4.90
CA ALA A 173 0.93 -14.37 -4.77
C ALA A 173 1.00 -14.98 -3.36
N ASP A 174 2.04 -14.68 -2.58
CA ASP A 174 2.18 -15.22 -1.21
C ASP A 174 1.31 -14.45 -0.19
N CYS A 175 0.98 -13.19 -0.51
CA CYS A 175 0.14 -12.31 0.32
C CYS A 175 -1.31 -12.20 -0.18
N ALA A 176 -1.63 -12.83 -1.30
CA ALA A 176 -2.97 -12.88 -1.88
C ALA A 176 -3.87 -13.92 -1.18
N ASP A 177 -5.14 -13.95 -1.58
CA ASP A 177 -6.16 -14.89 -1.10
C ASP A 177 -6.41 -14.83 0.42
N GLY A 178 -6.25 -13.64 1.01
CA GLY A 178 -6.50 -13.39 2.43
C GLY A 178 -5.46 -13.97 3.38
N LYS A 179 -4.35 -14.53 2.87
CA LYS A 179 -3.27 -15.05 3.71
C LYS A 179 -2.48 -13.90 4.34
N PRO A 180 -2.25 -13.90 5.67
CA PRO A 180 -1.52 -12.82 6.32
C PRO A 180 -0.02 -12.92 6.05
N CYS A 181 0.54 -11.86 5.49
CA CYS A 181 1.96 -11.61 5.37
C CYS A 181 2.46 -10.83 6.59
N ARG A 182 3.24 -11.50 7.43
CA ARG A 182 3.79 -10.93 8.66
C ARG A 182 5.01 -10.06 8.37
N LEU A 183 5.04 -8.84 8.91
CA LEU A 183 6.14 -7.88 8.84
C LEU A 183 6.86 -7.80 10.20
N THR A 184 7.41 -6.65 10.58
CA THR A 184 8.14 -6.48 11.85
C THR A 184 7.18 -6.17 12.98
N GLN A 185 6.34 -5.16 12.79
CA GLN A 185 5.43 -4.57 13.78
C GLN A 185 3.95 -4.67 13.33
N SER A 186 3.69 -5.38 12.23
CA SER A 186 2.37 -5.52 11.64
C SER A 186 2.28 -6.78 10.80
N GLN A 187 1.08 -7.05 10.31
CA GLN A 187 0.82 -7.98 9.22
C GLN A 187 -0.21 -7.36 8.27
N PHE A 188 -0.22 -7.81 7.03
CA PHE A 188 -1.28 -7.46 6.08
C PHE A 188 -1.73 -8.66 5.27
N ALA A 189 -2.96 -8.63 4.78
CA ALA A 189 -3.53 -9.63 3.88
C ALA A 189 -4.15 -8.93 2.68
N LEU A 190 -4.03 -9.55 1.50
CA LEU A 190 -4.63 -9.07 0.26
C LEU A 190 -5.74 -10.02 -0.18
N THR A 191 -6.93 -9.50 -0.43
CA THR A 191 -8.04 -10.27 -1.01
C THR A 191 -8.37 -9.70 -2.37
N ARG A 192 -8.27 -10.52 -3.43
CA ARG A 192 -8.59 -10.08 -4.79
C ARG A 192 -10.08 -9.77 -4.92
N ARG A 193 -10.42 -8.72 -5.67
CA ARG A 193 -11.78 -8.40 -6.11
C ARG A 193 -12.06 -8.89 -7.52
#